data_AF-C1ECD7-F1
#
_entry.id   AF-C1ECD7-F1
#
_cell.length_a   1.000
_cell.length_b   1.000
_cell.length_c   1.000
_cell.angle_alpha   90.00
_cell.angle_beta   90.00
_cell.angle_gamma   90.00
#
_symmetry.space_group_name_H-M   'P 1'
#
loop_
_entity.id
_entity.type
_entity.pdbx_description
1 polymer ?
#
loop_
_entity_poly.entity_id
_entity_poly.type
_entity_poly.pdbx_seq_one_letter_code
_entity_poly.pdbx_strand_id
1 'polypeptide(L)'
;RAMSGRAEAIQEELEALESMYPEGLRVTHGHDARAQTTVALDVAPRTLDDETRQYVRVTLRIVLDDDYPAAAPSLSLTDAKGLDDARIATVMGRLRDAADEHAAPGDPVLALLCETAFETLTELNHPDGDCAFCLEPMWRADHPSSRDHSAEAFTKLAKCYHCFHASCFARWYRW
;
A
#
# COMPACT_ATOMS: atom_id res chain seq x y z
N ARG A 1 -1.10 7.91 -35.48
CA ARG A 1 -1.25 6.45 -35.37
C ARG A 1 -0.64 5.91 -34.08
N ALA A 2 0.63 6.19 -33.75
CA ALA A 2 1.25 5.77 -32.48
C ALA A 2 0.60 6.37 -31.21
N MET A 3 0.26 7.67 -31.21
CA MET A 3 -0.42 8.32 -30.07
C MET A 3 -1.83 7.76 -29.77
N SER A 4 -2.50 7.18 -30.77
CA SER A 4 -3.84 6.60 -30.61
C SER A 4 -3.79 5.28 -29.86
N GLY A 5 -2.81 4.43 -30.14
CA GLY A 5 -2.66 3.14 -29.45
C GLY A 5 -2.15 3.28 -28.01
N ARG A 6 -1.35 4.32 -27.72
CA ARG A 6 -0.91 4.62 -26.35
C ARG A 6 -2.06 5.02 -25.44
N ALA A 7 -2.92 5.93 -25.88
CA ALA A 7 -4.08 6.35 -25.10
C ALA A 7 -5.06 5.20 -24.87
N GLU A 8 -5.25 4.35 -25.88
CA GLU A 8 -6.07 3.13 -25.80
C GLU A 8 -5.51 2.14 -24.78
N ALA A 9 -4.20 1.84 -24.80
CA ALA A 9 -3.58 0.93 -23.83
C ALA A 9 -3.68 1.43 -22.38
N ILE A 10 -3.52 2.73 -22.15
CA ILE A 10 -3.71 3.33 -20.81
C ILE A 10 -5.17 3.18 -20.38
N GLN A 11 -6.12 3.44 -21.29
CA GLN A 11 -7.54 3.33 -21.00
C GLN A 11 -7.93 1.88 -20.68
N GLU A 12 -7.48 0.91 -21.47
CA GLU A 12 -7.70 -0.52 -21.23
C GLU A 12 -7.16 -0.94 -19.85
N GLU A 13 -5.98 -0.46 -19.47
CA GLU A 13 -5.41 -0.75 -18.16
C GLU A 13 -6.23 -0.12 -17.01
N LEU A 14 -6.66 1.13 -17.16
CA LEU A 14 -7.51 1.79 -16.16
C LEU A 14 -8.85 1.07 -15.98
N GLU A 15 -9.50 0.66 -17.07
CA GLU A 15 -10.75 -0.11 -17.04
C GLU A 15 -10.55 -1.48 -16.35
N ALA A 16 -9.42 -2.14 -16.62
CA ALA A 16 -9.07 -3.39 -15.94
C ALA A 16 -8.88 -3.17 -14.43
N LEU A 17 -8.19 -2.09 -14.03
CA LEU A 17 -8.00 -1.75 -12.62
C LEU A 17 -9.32 -1.42 -11.91
N GLU A 18 -10.21 -0.66 -12.54
CA GLU A 18 -11.53 -0.34 -11.99
C GLU A 18 -12.36 -1.61 -11.75
N SER A 19 -12.23 -2.61 -12.63
CA SER A 19 -12.84 -3.93 -12.46
C SER A 19 -12.21 -4.74 -11.31
N MET A 20 -10.89 -4.68 -11.17
CA MET A 20 -10.16 -5.40 -10.12
C MET A 20 -10.36 -4.81 -8.72
N TYR A 21 -10.52 -3.48 -8.62
CA TYR A 21 -10.49 -2.75 -7.35
C TYR A 21 -11.69 -1.79 -7.19
N PRO A 22 -12.94 -2.30 -7.20
CA PRO A 22 -14.14 -1.48 -7.28
C PRO A 22 -14.36 -0.54 -6.10
N GLU A 23 -13.84 -0.87 -4.91
CA GLU A 23 -14.05 -0.07 -3.69
C GLU A 23 -12.80 0.73 -3.27
N GLY A 24 -11.61 0.32 -3.71
CA GLY A 24 -10.33 0.90 -3.30
C GLY A 24 -9.72 1.87 -4.31
N LEU A 25 -10.12 1.80 -5.58
CA LEU A 25 -9.57 2.62 -6.65
C LEU A 25 -10.38 3.89 -6.90
N ARG A 26 -9.68 5.00 -7.10
CA ARG A 26 -10.23 6.28 -7.52
C ARG A 26 -9.40 6.80 -8.68
N VAL A 27 -10.00 6.90 -9.86
CA VAL A 27 -9.39 7.51 -11.04
C VAL A 27 -9.93 8.93 -11.20
N THR A 28 -9.03 9.90 -11.33
CA THR A 28 -9.37 11.29 -11.63
C THR A 28 -8.74 11.67 -12.95
N HIS A 29 -9.55 11.83 -13.99
CA HIS A 29 -9.08 12.27 -15.29
C HIS A 29 -8.79 13.77 -15.29
N GLY A 30 -7.70 14.15 -15.94
CA GLY A 30 -7.42 15.55 -16.21
C GLY A 30 -8.43 16.14 -17.19
N HIS A 31 -9.04 17.28 -16.85
CA HIS A 31 -10.07 17.92 -17.68
C HIS A 31 -9.54 18.90 -18.74
N ASP A 32 -8.27 19.31 -18.63
CA ASP A 32 -7.62 20.27 -19.54
C ASP A 32 -6.25 19.74 -19.99
N ALA A 33 -5.67 20.34 -21.03
CA ALA A 33 -4.37 19.96 -21.62
C ALA A 33 -3.15 20.03 -20.67
N ARG A 34 -3.34 20.40 -19.40
CA ARG A 34 -2.31 20.42 -18.34
C ARG A 34 -2.66 19.53 -17.15
N ALA A 35 -3.89 19.01 -17.10
CA ALA A 35 -4.35 18.22 -15.98
C ALA A 35 -3.95 16.76 -16.22
N GLN A 36 -3.23 16.19 -15.27
CA GLN A 36 -2.73 14.82 -15.35
C GLN A 36 -3.76 13.85 -14.78
N THR A 37 -3.90 12.69 -15.41
CA THR A 37 -4.72 11.60 -14.86
C THR A 37 -4.05 11.09 -13.60
N THR A 38 -4.81 10.97 -12.52
CA THR A 38 -4.36 10.47 -11.22
C THR A 38 -5.11 9.19 -10.87
N VAL A 39 -4.39 8.17 -10.47
CA VAL A 39 -4.93 6.94 -9.88
C VAL A 39 -4.58 6.94 -8.40
N ALA A 40 -5.58 6.75 -7.54
CA ALA A 40 -5.40 6.56 -6.10
C ALA A 40 -6.00 5.22 -5.69
N LEU A 41 -5.19 4.34 -5.12
CA LEU A 41 -5.59 3.01 -4.67
C LEU A 41 -5.36 2.87 -3.18
N ASP A 42 -6.40 2.53 -2.43
CA ASP A 42 -6.27 2.11 -1.04
C ASP A 42 -5.72 0.68 -0.99
N VAL A 43 -4.55 0.54 -0.36
CA VAL A 43 -3.80 -0.71 -0.27
C VAL A 43 -3.76 -1.13 1.20
N ALA A 44 -4.24 -2.34 1.46
CA ALA A 44 -4.13 -3.02 2.75
C ALA A 44 -3.58 -4.44 2.53
N PRO A 45 -2.91 -5.04 3.52
CA PRO A 45 -2.45 -6.42 3.47
C PRO A 45 -3.55 -7.41 3.10
N ARG A 46 -3.20 -8.42 2.29
CA ARG A 46 -4.12 -9.50 1.92
C ARG A 46 -4.22 -10.51 3.06
N THR A 47 -5.17 -10.28 3.96
CA THR A 47 -5.39 -11.08 5.19
C THR A 47 -6.66 -11.94 5.13
N LEU A 48 -7.10 -12.33 3.92
CA LEU A 48 -8.39 -13.00 3.70
C LEU A 48 -9.55 -12.18 4.30
N ASP A 49 -9.53 -10.87 4.06
CA ASP A 49 -10.51 -9.87 4.54
C ASP A 49 -10.62 -9.73 6.07
N ASP A 50 -9.66 -10.28 6.83
CA ASP A 50 -9.57 -10.03 8.27
C ASP A 50 -8.93 -8.67 8.55
N GLU A 51 -9.75 -7.62 8.64
CA GLU A 51 -9.32 -6.27 8.99
C GLU A 51 -8.60 -6.19 10.35
N THR A 52 -8.91 -7.11 11.28
CA THR A 52 -8.25 -7.11 12.61
C THR A 52 -6.77 -7.43 12.51
N ARG A 53 -6.37 -8.14 11.43
CA ARG A 53 -4.99 -8.52 11.13
C ARG A 53 -4.29 -7.60 10.14
N GLN A 54 -4.94 -6.54 9.66
CA GLN A 54 -4.30 -5.54 8.81
C GLN A 54 -3.58 -4.50 9.67
N TYR A 55 -2.30 -4.69 9.92
CA TYR A 55 -1.49 -3.81 10.76
C TYR A 55 -0.94 -2.59 10.02
N VAL A 56 -1.04 -2.58 8.69
CA VAL A 56 -0.60 -1.47 7.85
C VAL A 56 -1.65 -1.11 6.81
N ARG A 57 -1.59 0.13 6.31
CA ARG A 57 -2.29 0.57 5.10
C ARG A 57 -1.62 1.81 4.51
N VAL A 58 -1.82 2.02 3.22
CA VAL A 58 -1.44 3.24 2.50
C VAL A 58 -2.47 3.52 1.42
N THR A 59 -2.54 4.75 0.96
CA THR A 59 -3.11 5.10 -0.35
C THR A 59 -1.96 5.33 -1.32
N LEU A 60 -1.79 4.41 -2.28
CA LEU A 60 -0.86 4.57 -3.40
C LEU A 60 -1.45 5.57 -4.39
N ARG A 61 -0.73 6.67 -4.64
CA ARG A 61 -1.10 7.67 -5.64
C ARG A 61 -0.11 7.63 -6.79
N ILE A 62 -0.64 7.38 -7.98
CA ILE A 62 0.08 7.31 -9.26
C ILE A 62 -0.42 8.46 -10.13
N VAL A 63 0.51 9.23 -10.69
CA VAL A 63 0.20 10.33 -11.60
C VAL A 63 0.77 10.00 -12.98
N LEU A 64 -0.12 9.96 -13.97
CA LEU A 64 0.22 9.72 -15.36
C LEU A 64 0.51 11.08 -16.00
N ASP A 65 1.79 11.36 -16.18
CA ASP A 65 2.23 12.55 -16.90
C ASP A 65 2.15 12.36 -18.42
N ASP A 66 2.51 13.41 -19.16
CA ASP A 66 2.45 13.42 -20.62
C ASP A 66 3.49 12.46 -21.27
N ASP A 67 4.42 11.91 -20.49
CA ASP A 67 5.44 10.97 -20.95
C ASP A 67 5.09 9.50 -20.62
N TYR A 68 4.15 9.23 -19.71
CA TYR A 68 3.66 7.88 -19.41
C TYR A 68 2.86 7.21 -20.55
N PRO A 69 3.21 5.98 -21.00
CA PRO A 69 4.10 5.01 -20.36
C PRO A 69 5.52 4.96 -20.94
N ALA A 70 5.93 5.89 -21.81
CA ALA A 70 7.30 5.94 -22.30
C ALA A 70 8.31 6.30 -21.19
N ALA A 71 7.85 6.95 -20.13
CA ALA A 71 8.54 7.12 -18.87
C ALA A 71 7.69 6.57 -17.72
N ALA A 72 8.36 6.24 -16.60
CA ALA A 72 7.70 5.80 -15.38
C ALA A 72 6.76 6.90 -14.83
N PRO A 73 5.59 6.54 -14.28
CA PRO A 73 4.68 7.50 -13.70
C PRO A 73 5.23 8.06 -12.38
N SER A 74 4.72 9.22 -11.95
CA SER A 74 5.09 9.77 -10.64
C SER A 74 4.34 9.07 -9.51
N LEU A 75 5.07 8.66 -8.46
CA LEU A 75 4.55 7.85 -7.35
C LEU A 75 4.63 8.56 -6.01
N SER A 76 3.61 8.38 -5.18
CA SER A 76 3.59 8.84 -3.78
C SER A 76 2.71 7.94 -2.91
N LEU A 77 3.06 7.82 -1.63
CA LEU A 77 2.24 7.16 -0.62
C LEU A 77 1.62 8.23 0.28
N THR A 78 0.32 8.10 0.52
CA THR A 78 -0.46 9.00 1.38
C THR A 78 -1.30 8.18 2.36
N ASP A 79 -1.84 8.81 3.42
CA ASP A 79 -2.61 8.13 4.48
C ASP A 79 -1.93 6.84 5.01
N ALA A 80 -0.59 6.86 5.11
CA ALA A 80 0.16 5.74 5.64
C ALA A 80 -0.15 5.56 7.13
N LYS A 81 -0.49 4.33 7.52
CA LYS A 81 -0.74 3.95 8.92
C LYS A 81 -0.03 2.64 9.24
N GLY A 82 0.50 2.55 10.46
CA GLY A 82 1.19 1.35 10.95
C GLY A 82 2.55 1.06 10.32
N LEU A 83 3.06 1.98 9.49
CA LEU A 83 4.38 1.91 8.86
C LEU A 83 5.28 3.00 9.46
N ASP A 84 6.50 2.64 9.81
CA ASP A 84 7.57 3.59 10.10
C ASP A 84 8.21 4.13 8.80
N ASP A 85 9.08 5.13 8.94
CA ASP A 85 9.76 5.77 7.81
C ASP A 85 10.60 4.77 6.99
N ALA A 86 11.22 3.78 7.64
CA ALA A 86 12.03 2.77 6.98
C ALA A 86 11.19 1.84 6.10
N ARG A 87 10.02 1.43 6.58
CA ARG A 87 9.08 0.58 5.84
C ARG A 87 8.37 1.38 4.75
N ILE A 88 8.04 2.66 4.97
CA ILE A 88 7.57 3.56 3.90
C ILE A 88 8.62 3.66 2.79
N ALA A 89 9.89 3.85 3.14
CA ALA A 89 10.99 3.90 2.18
C ALA A 89 11.15 2.58 1.42
N THR A 90 10.92 1.44 2.08
CA THR A 90 10.95 0.10 1.46
C THR A 90 9.84 -0.05 0.42
N VAL A 91 8.60 0.32 0.76
CA VAL A 91 7.47 0.28 -0.18
C VAL A 91 7.73 1.19 -1.39
N MET A 92 8.18 2.43 -1.15
CA MET A 92 8.51 3.36 -2.23
C MET A 92 9.67 2.89 -3.10
N GLY A 93 10.68 2.24 -2.52
CA GLY A 93 11.82 1.67 -3.25
C GLY A 93 11.36 0.59 -4.22
N ARG A 94 10.64 -0.43 -3.73
CA ARG A 94 10.13 -1.52 -4.57
C ARG A 94 9.21 -1.06 -5.69
N LEU A 95 8.36 -0.05 -5.42
CA LEU A 95 7.50 0.53 -6.44
C LEU A 95 8.29 1.25 -7.54
N ARG A 96 9.38 1.95 -7.18
CA ARG A 96 10.25 2.60 -8.16
C ARG A 96 11.03 1.58 -8.98
N ASP A 97 11.57 0.55 -8.33
CA ASP A 97 12.26 -0.54 -9.01
C ASP A 97 11.32 -1.22 -10.02
N ALA A 98 10.08 -1.55 -9.60
CA ALA A 98 9.06 -2.12 -10.48
C ALA A 98 8.68 -1.18 -11.65
N ALA A 99 8.61 0.13 -11.41
CA ALA A 99 8.34 1.11 -12.46
C ALA A 99 9.50 1.19 -13.47
N ASP A 100 10.74 1.27 -12.99
CA ASP A 100 11.92 1.49 -13.82
C ASP A 100 12.31 0.25 -14.63
N GLU A 101 12.20 -0.95 -14.04
CA GLU A 101 12.50 -2.22 -14.72
C GLU A 101 11.52 -2.51 -15.87
N HIS A 102 10.28 -2.03 -15.75
CA HIS A 102 9.20 -2.35 -16.68
C HIS A 102 8.71 -1.18 -17.54
N ALA A 103 9.18 0.06 -17.32
CA ALA A 103 8.86 1.20 -18.20
C ALA A 103 9.64 1.17 -19.54
N ALA A 104 10.74 0.42 -19.61
CA ALA A 104 11.61 0.35 -20.80
C ALA A 104 10.98 -0.16 -22.13
N PRO A 105 9.79 -0.81 -22.18
CA PRO A 105 9.10 -1.08 -23.45
C PRO A 105 8.08 -0.01 -23.87
N GLY A 106 7.78 1.01 -23.05
CA GLY A 106 6.65 1.90 -23.31
C GLY A 106 5.29 1.22 -23.10
N ASP A 107 5.26 0.15 -22.31
CA ASP A 107 4.04 -0.56 -21.92
C ASP A 107 3.49 -0.01 -20.60
N PRO A 108 2.16 0.07 -20.44
CA PRO A 108 1.56 0.46 -19.17
C PRO A 108 1.92 -0.51 -18.02
N VAL A 109 2.15 0.02 -16.81
CA VAL A 109 2.64 -0.72 -15.63
C VAL A 109 1.75 -0.55 -14.38
N LEU A 110 0.58 0.08 -14.49
CA LEU A 110 -0.27 0.36 -13.32
C LEU A 110 -0.70 -0.89 -12.58
N ALA A 111 -1.04 -1.97 -13.30
CA ALA A 111 -1.40 -3.25 -12.68
C ALA A 111 -0.24 -3.86 -11.87
N LEU A 112 0.97 -3.81 -12.42
CA LEU A 112 2.18 -4.23 -11.73
C LEU A 112 2.39 -3.41 -10.45
N LEU A 113 2.32 -2.09 -10.53
CA LEU A 113 2.52 -1.21 -9.38
C LEU A 113 1.48 -1.45 -8.27
N CYS A 114 0.22 -1.69 -8.64
CA CYS A 114 -0.83 -2.05 -7.68
C CYS A 114 -0.50 -3.38 -6.98
N GLU A 115 -0.09 -4.40 -7.75
CA GLU A 115 0.27 -5.71 -7.22
C GLU A 115 1.50 -5.64 -6.31
N THR A 116 2.57 -4.95 -6.74
CA THR A 116 3.77 -4.73 -5.93
C THR A 116 3.44 -4.04 -4.60
N ALA A 117 2.50 -3.08 -4.60
CA ALA A 117 2.06 -2.45 -3.36
C ALA A 117 1.36 -3.45 -2.43
N PHE A 118 0.42 -4.25 -2.94
CA PHE A 118 -0.28 -5.27 -2.13
C PHE A 118 0.66 -6.33 -1.58
N GLU A 119 1.56 -6.86 -2.41
CA GLU A 119 2.56 -7.85 -2.01
C GLU A 119 3.46 -7.28 -0.92
N THR A 120 4.04 -6.10 -1.15
CA THR A 120 4.95 -5.45 -0.19
C THR A 120 4.26 -5.13 1.13
N LEU A 121 3.02 -4.60 1.11
CA LEU A 121 2.28 -4.35 2.34
C LEU A 121 1.94 -5.64 3.08
N THR A 122 1.67 -6.73 2.36
CA THR A 122 1.40 -8.04 2.95
C THR A 122 2.63 -8.61 3.64
N GLU A 123 3.81 -8.52 3.02
CA GLU A 123 5.08 -8.91 3.65
C GLU A 123 5.39 -8.07 4.89
N LEU A 124 5.14 -6.76 4.80
CA LEU A 124 5.35 -5.84 5.90
C LEU A 124 4.19 -5.85 6.90
N ASN A 125 3.26 -6.81 6.87
CA ASN A 125 2.07 -6.78 7.72
C ASN A 125 2.37 -7.24 9.16
N HIS A 126 3.03 -6.38 9.92
CA HIS A 126 3.25 -6.56 11.35
C HIS A 126 3.06 -5.23 12.10
N PRO A 127 2.71 -5.30 13.39
CA PRO A 127 2.77 -4.14 14.28
C PRO A 127 4.12 -3.46 14.27
N ASP A 128 4.11 -2.14 14.43
CA ASP A 128 5.31 -1.31 14.50
C ASP A 128 5.57 -0.80 15.92
N GLY A 129 6.84 -0.50 16.22
CA GLY A 129 7.27 0.17 17.44
C GLY A 129 7.23 -0.68 18.72
N ASP A 130 7.21 0.01 19.85
CA ASP A 130 7.18 -0.59 21.19
C ASP A 130 5.79 -0.48 21.82
N CYS A 131 5.42 -1.48 22.61
CA CYS A 131 4.19 -1.46 23.38
C CYS A 131 4.24 -0.35 24.44
N ALA A 132 3.36 0.65 24.36
CA ALA A 132 3.36 1.79 25.29
C ALA A 132 3.18 1.44 26.78
N PHE A 133 2.71 0.22 27.09
CA PHE A 133 2.50 -0.24 28.48
C PHE A 133 3.73 -0.92 29.09
N CYS A 134 4.47 -1.70 28.32
CA CYS A 134 5.60 -2.49 28.82
C CYS A 134 6.95 -2.09 28.21
N LEU A 135 6.94 -1.21 27.20
CA LEU A 135 8.09 -0.69 26.47
C LEU A 135 8.92 -1.78 25.76
N GLU A 136 8.33 -2.95 25.56
CA GLU A 136 8.94 -4.02 24.77
C GLU A 136 8.45 -3.95 23.31
N PRO A 137 9.29 -4.34 22.33
CA PRO A 137 8.92 -4.29 20.93
C PRO A 137 7.66 -5.09 20.62
N MET A 138 6.83 -4.50 19.76
CA MET A 138 5.59 -5.11 19.30
C MET A 138 5.85 -6.32 18.40
N TRP A 139 6.88 -6.27 17.56
CA TRP A 139 7.24 -7.37 16.68
C TRP A 139 8.76 -7.48 16.56
N ARG A 140 9.27 -8.72 16.55
CA ARG A 140 10.68 -9.04 16.30
C ARG A 140 10.78 -10.32 15.48
N ALA A 141 11.47 -10.30 14.35
CA ALA A 141 11.58 -11.45 13.45
C ALA A 141 12.05 -12.77 14.13
N ASP A 142 12.82 -12.66 15.21
CA ASP A 142 13.43 -13.78 15.95
C ASP A 142 12.64 -14.23 17.18
N HIS A 143 11.56 -13.53 17.56
CA HIS A 143 10.82 -13.82 18.79
C HIS A 143 9.69 -14.85 18.59
N PRO A 144 9.41 -15.77 19.54
CA PRO A 144 8.36 -16.77 19.37
C PRO A 144 6.97 -16.19 19.08
N SER A 145 6.66 -15.01 19.64
CA SER A 145 5.37 -14.33 19.41
C SER A 145 5.23 -13.68 18.02
N SER A 146 6.31 -13.52 17.26
CA SER A 146 6.22 -12.99 15.89
C SER A 146 5.87 -14.06 14.86
N ARG A 147 6.05 -15.34 15.22
CA ARG A 147 5.57 -16.49 14.43
C ARG A 147 4.07 -16.72 14.59
N ASP A 148 3.49 -16.18 15.66
CA ASP A 148 2.08 -16.24 15.94
C ASP A 148 1.44 -14.88 15.63
N HIS A 149 1.15 -14.66 14.34
CA HIS A 149 0.36 -13.51 13.87
C HIS A 149 -1.13 -13.61 14.27
N SER A 150 -1.49 -14.42 15.27
CA SER A 150 -2.86 -14.46 15.76
C SER A 150 -3.27 -13.11 16.33
N ALA A 151 -4.54 -12.76 16.12
CA ALA A 151 -5.16 -11.57 16.70
C ALA A 151 -5.14 -11.58 18.25
N GLU A 152 -4.76 -12.71 18.88
CA GLU A 152 -4.65 -12.85 20.32
C GLU A 152 -3.37 -12.24 20.90
N ALA A 153 -2.32 -12.06 20.08
CA ALA A 153 -1.07 -11.46 20.53
C ALA A 153 -1.16 -9.93 20.68
N PHE A 154 -1.94 -9.28 19.81
CA PHE A 154 -1.95 -7.82 19.68
C PHE A 154 -3.35 -7.22 19.66
N THR A 155 -3.48 -6.02 20.22
CA THR A 155 -4.66 -5.18 20.11
C THR A 155 -4.32 -3.96 19.27
N LYS A 156 -5.00 -3.79 18.13
CA LYS A 156 -4.86 -2.64 17.22
C LYS A 156 -6.00 -1.65 17.44
N LEU A 157 -5.69 -0.36 17.55
CA LEU A 157 -6.69 0.70 17.47
C LEU A 157 -7.09 0.95 16.01
N ALA A 158 -8.35 0.70 15.67
CA ALA A 158 -8.84 0.71 14.28
C ALA A 158 -8.57 2.02 13.51
N LYS A 159 -8.54 3.19 14.18
CA LYS A 159 -8.37 4.49 13.50
C LYS A 159 -6.92 4.89 13.24
N CYS A 160 -6.02 4.58 14.17
CA CYS A 160 -4.63 5.06 14.14
C CYS A 160 -3.59 3.94 13.96
N TYR A 161 -4.02 2.68 13.95
CA TYR A 161 -3.18 1.49 13.73
C TYR A 161 -2.08 1.29 14.79
N HIS A 162 -2.08 2.08 15.86
CA HIS A 162 -1.27 1.80 17.04
C HIS A 162 -1.67 0.45 17.63
N CYS A 163 -0.65 -0.35 17.91
CA CYS A 163 -0.81 -1.69 18.44
C CYS A 163 -0.23 -1.79 19.85
N PHE A 164 -0.79 -2.69 20.64
CA PHE A 164 -0.34 -3.02 21.99
C PHE A 164 -0.35 -4.53 22.16
N HIS A 165 0.48 -5.07 23.07
CA HIS A 165 0.29 -6.44 23.51
C HIS A 165 -1.12 -6.59 24.11
N ALA A 166 -1.89 -7.58 23.64
CA ALA A 166 -3.27 -7.78 24.09
C ALA A 166 -3.34 -7.96 25.62
N SER A 167 -2.36 -8.65 26.21
CA SER A 167 -2.23 -8.84 27.65
C SER A 167 -1.94 -7.56 28.44
N CYS A 168 -1.24 -6.60 27.82
CA CYS A 168 -0.96 -5.30 28.43
C CYS A 168 -2.20 -4.42 28.39
N PHE A 169 -2.85 -4.33 27.22
CA PHE A 169 -4.09 -3.57 27.05
C PHE A 169 -5.21 -4.10 27.96
N ALA A 170 -5.42 -5.42 28.00
CA ALA A 170 -6.45 -6.04 28.84
C ALA A 170 -6.23 -5.79 30.35
N ARG A 171 -4.97 -5.73 30.80
CA ARG A 171 -4.63 -5.42 32.19
C ARG A 171 -4.94 -3.97 32.54
N TRP A 172 -4.67 -3.05 31.62
CA TRP A 172 -5.01 -1.64 31.77
C TRP A 172 -6.52 -1.40 31.73
N TYR A 173 -7.26 -2.01 30.80
CA TYR A 173 -8.70 -1.82 30.62
C TYR A 173 -9.57 -2.34 31.79
N ARG A 174 -9.02 -3.23 32.63
CA ARG A 174 -9.71 -3.77 33.81
C ARG A 174 -9.69 -2.83 35.03
N TRP A 175 -8.98 -1.71 34.93
CA TRP A 175 -8.96 -0.63 35.92
C TRP A 175 -9.99 0.44 35.57
#